data_AF-A0A7J4G1F9-F1
#
_entry.id   AF-A0A7J4G1F9-F1
#
_cell.length_a   1.000
_cell.length_b   1.000
_cell.length_c   1.000
_cell.angle_alpha   90.00
_cell.angle_beta   90.00
_cell.angle_gamma   90.00
#
_symmetry.space_group_name_H-M   'P 1'
#
loop_
_entity.id
_entity.type
_entity.pdbx_description
1 polymer ?
#
loop_
_entity_poly.entity_id
_entity_poly.type
_entity_poly.pdbx_seq_one_letter_code
_entity_poly.pdbx_strand_id
1 'polypeptide(L)'
;MTPNQPYKKGIGHQANKSKLKQWVMGLSLKSKLWISFAVTATAIVSISLDEISGLSTVHSQVEYFVNDVQPALMHLNKAKELLESSSGAMGFYLLNKDTSQLDKANLSTQRVLEELVAVEALQSSNALEENTAKIESIQTKIKGYSSSVNNLTFISKNDLKNYPAREFAAVQINPRSKLVLQLLGQMLHSESEEEATELRKEILIEINDVRYAWTNIRNSMRAFLAFRNKASIDELETYRESFNKKLIRLKDREDDLTLDQSDSLERIEESSQLVFSKTNKLVELHGGKKWRTDAYLIET
;
A
#
# COMPACT_ATOMS: atom_id res chain seq x y z
N MET A 1 -41.00 47.55 -46.68
CA MET A 1 -41.64 47.47 -48.02
C MET A 1 -41.48 46.05 -48.52
N THR A 2 -42.63 45.47 -48.89
CA THR A 2 -42.98 44.15 -49.48
C THR A 2 -42.12 43.68 -50.68
N PRO A 3 -42.31 42.47 -51.28
CA PRO A 3 -43.16 41.29 -50.94
C PRO A 3 -42.38 39.94 -50.95
N ASN A 4 -42.74 38.86 -50.23
CA ASN A 4 -43.86 37.91 -50.39
C ASN A 4 -43.83 37.07 -51.70
N GLN A 5 -43.46 35.77 -51.65
CA GLN A 5 -44.02 34.67 -52.49
C GLN A 5 -43.38 33.26 -52.20
N PRO A 6 -44.00 32.11 -52.59
CA PRO A 6 -44.54 31.14 -51.63
C PRO A 6 -44.04 29.67 -51.73
N TYR A 7 -44.50 28.87 -50.77
CA TYR A 7 -44.50 27.40 -50.70
C TYR A 7 -44.81 26.68 -52.04
N LYS A 8 -44.00 25.65 -52.40
CA LYS A 8 -44.40 24.59 -53.35
C LYS A 8 -44.48 23.23 -52.66
N LYS A 9 -45.72 22.76 -52.56
CA LYS A 9 -46.18 21.42 -52.15
C LYS A 9 -45.64 20.32 -53.08
N GLY A 10 -45.30 19.18 -52.49
CA GLY A 10 -44.84 17.98 -53.21
C GLY A 10 -45.87 17.39 -54.16
N ILE A 11 -45.44 17.08 -55.39
CA ILE A 11 -46.13 16.21 -56.33
C ILE A 11 -45.04 15.45 -57.11
N GLY A 12 -44.61 14.32 -56.57
CA GLY A 12 -43.55 13.48 -57.18
C GLY A 12 -43.81 11.98 -57.11
N HIS A 13 -45.03 11.54 -56.74
CA HIS A 13 -45.29 10.12 -56.46
C HIS A 13 -46.50 9.49 -57.16
N GLN A 14 -47.27 10.23 -57.97
CA GLN A 14 -48.46 9.68 -58.65
C GLN A 14 -48.24 9.26 -60.11
N ALA A 15 -47.30 9.86 -60.86
CA ALA A 15 -47.14 9.57 -62.28
C ALA A 15 -46.62 8.14 -62.56
N ASN A 16 -45.79 7.58 -61.68
CA ASN A 16 -45.16 6.28 -61.91
C ASN A 16 -46.10 5.07 -61.65
N LYS A 17 -47.16 5.25 -60.85
CA LYS A 17 -48.12 4.18 -60.53
C LYS A 17 -49.05 3.83 -61.69
N SER A 18 -49.33 4.78 -62.59
CA SER A 18 -50.29 4.59 -63.70
C SER A 18 -49.73 3.70 -64.82
N LYS A 19 -48.47 3.88 -65.19
CA LYS A 19 -47.78 3.10 -66.22
C LYS A 19 -47.58 1.64 -65.82
N LEU A 20 -47.24 1.40 -64.55
CA LEU A 20 -47.05 0.06 -64.01
C LEU A 20 -48.36 -0.75 -64.02
N LYS A 21 -49.47 -0.09 -63.69
CA LYS A 21 -50.80 -0.70 -63.67
C LYS A 21 -51.27 -1.13 -65.08
N GLN A 22 -51.01 -0.31 -66.09
CA GLN A 22 -51.34 -0.64 -67.49
C GLN A 22 -50.49 -1.79 -68.03
N TRP A 23 -49.20 -1.83 -67.70
CA TRP A 23 -48.30 -2.92 -68.09
C TRP A 23 -48.71 -4.26 -67.48
N VAL A 24 -49.07 -4.26 -66.19
CA VAL A 24 -49.54 -5.48 -65.51
C VAL A 24 -50.86 -5.98 -66.09
N MET A 25 -51.79 -5.08 -66.48
CA MET A 25 -53.10 -5.50 -66.99
C MET A 25 -53.05 -6.21 -68.35
N GLY A 26 -52.09 -5.88 -69.22
CA GLY A 26 -51.93 -6.48 -70.56
C GLY A 26 -51.28 -7.86 -70.60
N LEU A 27 -50.83 -8.40 -69.46
CA LEU A 27 -50.18 -9.70 -69.37
C LEU A 27 -51.18 -10.85 -69.22
N SER A 28 -50.88 -11.99 -69.84
CA SER A 28 -51.68 -13.22 -69.70
C SER A 28 -51.75 -13.70 -68.25
N LEU A 29 -52.80 -14.44 -67.88
CA LEU A 29 -52.98 -14.96 -66.52
C LEU A 29 -51.79 -15.81 -66.05
N LYS A 30 -51.17 -16.57 -66.97
CA LYS A 30 -49.95 -17.36 -66.71
C LYS A 30 -48.75 -16.48 -66.38
N SER A 31 -48.57 -15.38 -67.10
CA SER A 31 -47.46 -14.44 -66.89
C SER A 31 -47.61 -13.70 -65.55
N LYS A 32 -48.83 -13.34 -65.14
CA LYS A 32 -49.12 -12.72 -63.84
C LYS A 32 -48.77 -13.67 -62.68
N LEU A 33 -49.13 -14.94 -62.79
CA LEU A 33 -48.77 -15.99 -61.83
C LEU A 33 -47.25 -16.19 -61.71
N TRP A 34 -46.54 -16.24 -62.84
CA TRP A 34 -45.08 -16.35 -62.85
C TRP A 34 -44.38 -15.13 -62.27
N ILE A 35 -44.88 -13.92 -62.54
CA ILE A 35 -44.32 -12.68 -61.96
C ILE A 35 -44.56 -12.63 -60.46
N SER A 36 -45.76 -12.97 -59.97
CA SER A 36 -46.01 -13.02 -58.52
C SER A 36 -45.11 -14.07 -57.85
N PHE A 37 -44.95 -15.24 -58.47
CA PHE A 37 -44.07 -16.28 -57.96
C PHE A 37 -42.60 -15.83 -57.93
N ALA A 38 -42.10 -15.21 -59.00
CA ALA A 38 -40.74 -14.68 -59.07
C ALA A 38 -40.50 -13.59 -58.01
N VAL A 39 -41.45 -12.66 -57.83
CA VAL A 39 -41.35 -11.60 -56.82
C VAL A 39 -41.31 -12.18 -55.41
N THR A 40 -42.18 -13.17 -55.11
CA THR A 40 -42.16 -13.85 -53.80
C THR A 40 -40.87 -14.64 -53.59
N ALA A 41 -40.38 -15.36 -54.61
CA ALA A 41 -39.13 -16.10 -54.53
C ALA A 41 -37.92 -15.16 -54.31
N THR A 42 -37.85 -14.04 -55.03
CA THR A 42 -36.80 -13.03 -54.81
C THR A 42 -36.87 -12.43 -53.41
N ALA A 43 -38.07 -12.11 -52.91
CA ALA A 43 -38.23 -11.58 -51.56
C ALA A 43 -37.75 -12.58 -50.48
N ILE A 44 -38.05 -13.87 -50.63
CA ILE A 44 -37.56 -14.92 -49.73
C ILE A 44 -36.03 -15.00 -49.79
N VAL A 45 -35.44 -15.02 -50.99
CA VAL A 45 -33.99 -15.07 -51.16
C VAL A 45 -33.30 -13.86 -50.54
N SER A 46 -33.85 -12.65 -50.68
CA SER A 46 -33.31 -11.44 -50.06
C SER A 46 -33.34 -11.51 -48.53
N ILE A 47 -34.45 -11.93 -47.93
CA ILE A 47 -34.57 -12.08 -46.47
C ILE A 47 -33.58 -13.14 -45.96
N SER A 48 -33.45 -14.27 -46.66
CA SER A 48 -32.47 -15.30 -46.30
C SER A 48 -31.02 -14.83 -46.44
N LEU A 49 -30.70 -13.98 -47.42
CA LEU A 49 -29.35 -13.40 -47.55
C LEU A 49 -29.03 -12.43 -46.40
N ASP A 50 -30.02 -11.63 -45.97
CA ASP A 50 -29.88 -10.75 -44.81
C ASP A 50 -29.68 -11.55 -43.51
N GLU A 51 -30.41 -12.66 -43.35
CA GLU A 51 -30.23 -13.58 -42.21
C GLU A 51 -28.86 -14.27 -42.24
N ILE A 52 -28.36 -14.70 -43.39
CA ILE A 52 -27.04 -15.34 -43.52
C ILE A 52 -25.90 -14.36 -43.21
N SER A 53 -26.01 -13.11 -43.67
CA SER A 53 -25.01 -12.07 -43.36
C SER A 53 -25.05 -11.65 -41.88
N GLY A 54 -26.24 -11.59 -41.28
CA GLY A 54 -26.43 -11.42 -39.83
C GLY A 54 -25.83 -12.58 -39.04
N LEU A 55 -26.07 -13.83 -39.45
CA LEU A 55 -25.53 -15.02 -38.81
C LEU A 55 -24.00 -15.09 -38.92
N SER A 56 -23.42 -14.69 -40.06
CA SER A 56 -21.97 -14.62 -40.24
C SER A 56 -21.32 -13.58 -39.32
N THR A 57 -21.99 -12.46 -39.07
CA THR A 57 -21.53 -11.43 -38.13
C THR A 57 -21.63 -11.89 -36.69
N VAL A 58 -22.70 -12.59 -36.32
CA VAL A 58 -22.84 -13.20 -34.99
C VAL A 58 -21.81 -14.31 -34.79
N HIS A 59 -21.56 -15.13 -35.80
CA HIS A 59 -20.56 -16.20 -35.74
C HIS A 59 -19.16 -15.64 -35.48
N SER A 60 -18.74 -14.60 -36.21
CA SER A 60 -17.43 -13.97 -36.00
C SER A 60 -17.31 -13.27 -34.65
N GLN A 61 -18.38 -12.66 -34.13
CA GLN A 61 -18.40 -12.08 -32.79
C GLN A 61 -18.32 -13.14 -31.69
N VAL A 62 -19.03 -14.25 -31.85
CA VAL A 62 -18.97 -15.38 -30.91
C VAL A 62 -17.60 -16.05 -30.97
N GLU A 63 -17.04 -16.23 -32.16
CA GLU A 63 -15.71 -16.79 -32.37
C GLU A 63 -14.63 -15.92 -31.72
N TYR A 64 -14.65 -14.60 -31.94
CA TYR A 64 -13.78 -13.64 -31.25
C TYR A 64 -13.95 -13.68 -29.73
N PHE A 65 -15.18 -13.72 -29.23
CA PHE A 65 -15.42 -13.73 -27.79
C PHE A 65 -14.92 -15.02 -27.12
N VAL A 66 -15.15 -16.18 -27.75
CA VAL A 66 -14.77 -17.50 -27.21
C VAL A 66 -13.28 -17.77 -27.36
N ASN A 67 -12.66 -17.36 -28.47
CA ASN A 67 -11.26 -17.68 -28.75
C ASN A 67 -10.27 -16.62 -28.24
N ASP A 68 -10.68 -15.36 -28.11
CA ASP A 68 -9.78 -14.27 -27.71
C ASP A 68 -10.17 -13.69 -26.34
N VAL A 69 -11.42 -13.26 -26.16
CA VAL A 69 -11.84 -12.51 -24.95
C VAL A 69 -11.92 -13.40 -23.71
N GLN A 70 -12.58 -14.55 -23.79
CA GLN A 70 -12.71 -15.46 -22.63
C GLN A 70 -11.37 -16.00 -22.14
N PRO A 71 -10.46 -16.49 -22.99
CA PRO A 71 -9.14 -16.94 -22.56
C PRO A 71 -8.30 -15.79 -21.98
N ALA A 72 -8.34 -14.60 -22.59
CA ALA A 72 -7.65 -13.43 -22.05
C ALA A 72 -8.16 -13.06 -20.64
N LEU A 73 -9.48 -13.08 -20.41
CA LEU A 73 -10.05 -12.86 -19.08
C LEU A 73 -9.64 -13.94 -18.07
N MET A 74 -9.55 -15.20 -18.50
CA MET A 74 -9.07 -16.30 -17.66
C MET A 74 -7.61 -16.07 -17.23
N HIS A 75 -6.72 -15.71 -18.17
CA HIS A 75 -5.33 -15.38 -17.88
C HIS A 75 -5.20 -14.15 -16.98
N LEU A 76 -6.00 -13.10 -17.21
CA LEU A 76 -6.02 -11.92 -16.33
C LEU A 76 -6.50 -12.25 -14.92
N ASN A 77 -7.54 -13.05 -14.77
CA ASN A 77 -7.98 -13.54 -13.46
C ASN A 77 -6.89 -14.39 -12.79
N LYS A 78 -6.18 -15.21 -13.57
CA LYS A 78 -5.09 -16.01 -13.03
C LYS A 78 -3.91 -15.16 -12.57
N ALA A 79 -3.53 -14.16 -13.36
CA ALA A 79 -2.53 -13.17 -13.01
C ALA A 79 -2.91 -12.44 -11.71
N LYS A 80 -4.19 -12.06 -11.56
CA LYS A 80 -4.69 -11.45 -10.33
C LYS A 80 -4.53 -12.38 -9.11
N GLU A 81 -4.99 -13.63 -9.20
CA GLU A 81 -4.83 -14.62 -8.11
C GLU A 81 -3.36 -14.83 -7.72
N LEU A 82 -2.47 -14.92 -8.71
CA LEU A 82 -1.04 -15.08 -8.49
C LEU A 82 -0.42 -13.84 -7.84
N LEU A 83 -0.88 -12.64 -8.21
CA LEU A 83 -0.44 -11.40 -7.57
C LEU A 83 -0.89 -11.32 -6.11
N GLU A 84 -2.13 -11.71 -5.82
CA GLU A 84 -2.65 -11.80 -4.44
C GLU A 84 -1.88 -12.85 -3.62
N SER A 85 -1.59 -14.02 -4.20
CA SER A 85 -0.75 -15.07 -3.61
C SER A 85 0.67 -14.56 -3.32
N SER A 86 1.26 -13.81 -4.26
CA SER A 86 2.59 -13.20 -4.09
C SER A 86 2.61 -12.22 -2.94
N SER A 87 1.65 -11.28 -2.92
CA SER A 87 1.52 -10.28 -1.86
C SER A 87 1.33 -10.92 -0.49
N GLY A 88 0.44 -11.92 -0.38
CA GLY A 88 0.21 -12.65 0.86
C GLY A 88 1.46 -13.39 1.35
N ALA A 89 2.14 -14.13 0.47
CA ALA A 89 3.37 -14.84 0.81
C ALA A 89 4.49 -13.87 1.23
N MET A 90 4.64 -12.73 0.53
CA MET A 90 5.60 -11.69 0.94
C MET A 90 5.24 -11.11 2.31
N GLY A 91 3.96 -10.85 2.58
CA GLY A 91 3.49 -10.41 3.89
C GLY A 91 3.88 -11.38 5.02
N PHE A 92 3.70 -12.69 4.80
CA PHE A 92 4.14 -13.71 5.76
C PHE A 92 5.65 -13.73 5.92
N TYR A 93 6.41 -13.71 4.81
CA TYR A 93 7.87 -13.65 4.84
C TYR A 93 8.36 -12.47 5.69
N LEU A 94 7.77 -11.29 5.54
CA LEU A 94 8.20 -10.12 6.30
C LEU A 94 7.86 -10.22 7.79
N LEU A 95 6.83 -10.98 8.15
CA LEU A 95 6.45 -11.23 9.54
C LEU A 95 7.38 -12.25 10.21
N ASN A 96 7.65 -13.39 9.55
CA ASN A 96 8.27 -14.56 10.18
C ASN A 96 9.65 -14.97 9.60
N LYS A 97 10.09 -14.33 8.52
CA LYS A 97 11.35 -14.59 7.79
C LYS A 97 11.47 -15.99 7.18
N ASP A 98 10.36 -16.70 7.00
CA ASP A 98 10.33 -18.03 6.38
C ASP A 98 10.65 -17.95 4.89
N THR A 99 11.81 -18.46 4.50
CA THR A 99 12.29 -18.42 3.11
C THR A 99 11.36 -19.13 2.14
N SER A 100 10.58 -20.12 2.59
CA SER A 100 9.59 -20.78 1.73
C SER A 100 8.51 -19.82 1.24
N GLN A 101 8.16 -18.81 2.05
CA GLN A 101 7.21 -17.78 1.67
C GLN A 101 7.81 -16.78 0.67
N LEU A 102 9.11 -16.48 0.80
CA LEU A 102 9.83 -15.66 -0.17
C LEU A 102 9.89 -16.36 -1.54
N ASP A 103 10.22 -17.66 -1.55
CA ASP A 103 10.27 -18.45 -2.79
C ASP A 103 8.89 -18.52 -3.45
N LYS A 104 7.83 -18.73 -2.65
CA LYS A 104 6.44 -18.70 -3.13
C LYS A 104 6.05 -17.34 -3.70
N ALA A 105 6.46 -16.23 -3.07
CA ALA A 105 6.20 -14.89 -3.57
C ALA A 105 6.90 -14.63 -4.91
N ASN A 106 8.17 -15.00 -5.01
CA ASN A 106 8.96 -14.85 -6.23
C ASN A 106 8.39 -15.69 -7.38
N LEU A 107 8.09 -16.96 -7.13
CA LEU A 107 7.48 -17.85 -8.12
C LEU A 107 6.12 -17.33 -8.58
N SER A 108 5.28 -16.88 -7.65
CA SER A 108 3.96 -16.31 -8.00
C SER A 108 4.12 -15.06 -8.87
N THR A 109 5.06 -14.17 -8.53
CA THR A 109 5.37 -12.96 -9.31
C THR A 109 5.86 -13.28 -10.72
N GLN A 110 6.74 -14.28 -10.85
CA GLN A 110 7.20 -14.74 -12.16
C GLN A 110 6.02 -15.25 -13.00
N ARG A 111 5.15 -16.07 -12.41
CA ARG A 111 3.96 -16.60 -13.10
C ARG A 111 2.98 -15.51 -13.49
N VAL A 112 2.85 -14.41 -12.74
CA VAL A 112 2.06 -13.24 -13.17
C VAL A 112 2.56 -12.72 -14.52
N LEU A 113 3.88 -12.60 -14.70
CA LEU A 113 4.45 -12.14 -15.96
C LEU A 113 4.18 -13.13 -17.09
N GLU A 114 4.23 -14.43 -16.83
CA GLU A 114 3.90 -15.48 -17.81
C GLU A 114 2.44 -15.39 -18.27
N GLU A 115 1.49 -15.21 -17.34
CA GLU A 115 0.07 -15.03 -17.66
C GLU A 115 -0.17 -13.73 -18.46
N LEU A 116 0.53 -12.63 -18.14
CA LEU A 116 0.41 -11.37 -18.88
C LEU A 116 0.96 -11.47 -20.32
N VAL A 117 2.02 -12.25 -20.54
CA VAL A 117 2.53 -12.55 -21.88
C VAL A 117 1.52 -13.39 -22.68
N ALA A 118 0.81 -14.32 -22.03
CA ALA A 118 -0.25 -15.08 -22.69
C ALA A 118 -1.43 -14.19 -23.11
N VAL A 119 -1.82 -13.20 -22.28
CA VAL A 119 -2.84 -12.20 -22.65
C VAL A 119 -2.40 -11.39 -23.86
N GLU A 120 -1.14 -10.97 -23.91
CA GLU A 120 -0.56 -10.21 -25.02
C GLU A 120 -0.61 -11.01 -26.34
N ALA A 121 -0.26 -12.31 -26.29
CA ALA A 121 -0.31 -13.19 -27.46
C ALA A 121 -1.72 -13.35 -28.04
N LEU A 122 -2.75 -13.41 -27.19
CA LEU A 122 -4.17 -13.49 -27.60
C LEU A 122 -4.71 -12.18 -28.20
N GLN A 123 -4.01 -11.07 -27.96
CA GLN A 123 -4.44 -9.74 -28.39
C GLN A 123 -3.89 -9.33 -29.77
N SER A 124 -2.90 -10.05 -30.30
CA SER A 124 -2.14 -9.75 -31.52
C SER A 124 -2.95 -9.52 -32.81
N SER A 125 -4.20 -9.99 -32.89
CA SER A 125 -5.01 -9.99 -34.12
C SER A 125 -6.00 -8.82 -34.22
N ASN A 126 -6.43 -8.22 -33.10
CA ASN A 126 -7.47 -7.17 -33.06
C ASN A 126 -7.34 -6.20 -31.85
N ALA A 127 -6.18 -6.13 -31.19
CA ALA A 127 -6.02 -5.29 -30.01
C ALA A 127 -6.20 -3.80 -30.30
N LEU A 128 -7.03 -3.16 -29.48
CA LEU A 128 -6.98 -1.72 -29.29
C LEU A 128 -5.62 -1.37 -28.69
N GLU A 129 -4.88 -0.45 -29.31
CA GLU A 129 -3.57 0.06 -28.86
C GLU A 129 -3.56 0.40 -27.35
N GLU A 130 -4.70 0.87 -26.83
CA GLU A 130 -4.91 1.16 -25.42
C GLU A 130 -4.75 -0.07 -24.49
N ASN A 131 -5.18 -1.26 -24.90
CA ASN A 131 -5.09 -2.47 -24.08
C ASN A 131 -3.65 -2.99 -23.98
N THR A 132 -2.91 -2.93 -25.09
CA THR A 132 -1.48 -3.27 -25.12
C THR A 132 -0.70 -2.36 -24.18
N ALA A 133 -0.92 -1.05 -24.25
CA ALA A 133 -0.27 -0.08 -23.36
C ALA A 133 -0.58 -0.33 -21.86
N LYS A 134 -1.81 -0.76 -21.53
CA LYS A 134 -2.18 -1.13 -20.15
C LYS A 134 -1.44 -2.37 -19.67
N ILE A 135 -1.32 -3.41 -20.52
CA ILE A 135 -0.61 -4.65 -20.18
C ILE A 135 0.88 -4.36 -19.96
N GLU A 136 1.51 -3.62 -20.87
CA GLU A 136 2.91 -3.19 -20.73
C GLU A 136 3.14 -2.39 -19.45
N SER A 137 2.22 -1.49 -19.10
CA SER A 137 2.28 -0.73 -17.85
C SER A 137 2.23 -1.65 -16.62
N ILE A 138 1.35 -2.66 -16.63
CA ILE A 138 1.24 -3.64 -15.54
C ILE A 138 2.54 -4.46 -15.44
N GLN A 139 3.02 -5.01 -16.56
CA GLN A 139 4.28 -5.77 -16.60
C GLN A 139 5.46 -4.94 -16.06
N THR A 140 5.54 -3.67 -16.44
CA THR A 140 6.57 -2.73 -15.94
C THR A 140 6.48 -2.56 -14.43
N LYS A 141 5.28 -2.37 -13.87
CA LYS A 141 5.07 -2.28 -12.42
C LYS A 141 5.45 -3.57 -11.69
N ILE A 142 5.10 -4.74 -12.24
CA ILE A 142 5.45 -6.04 -11.66
C ILE A 142 6.97 -6.27 -11.67
N LYS A 143 7.66 -5.89 -12.76
CA LYS A 143 9.13 -5.93 -12.82
C LYS A 143 9.77 -4.99 -11.80
N GLY A 144 9.25 -3.76 -11.66
CA GLY A 144 9.70 -2.81 -10.65
C GLY A 144 9.51 -3.33 -9.21
N TYR A 145 8.36 -3.96 -8.94
CA TYR A 145 8.12 -4.67 -7.68
C TYR A 145 9.18 -5.76 -7.44
N SER A 146 9.39 -6.64 -8.43
CA SER A 146 10.39 -7.72 -8.34
C SER A 146 11.80 -7.21 -8.08
N SER A 147 12.21 -6.10 -8.71
CA SER A 147 13.51 -5.47 -8.45
C SER A 147 13.62 -4.90 -7.03
N SER A 148 12.51 -4.47 -6.43
CA SER A 148 12.46 -3.92 -5.08
C SER A 148 12.50 -4.99 -3.98
N VAL A 149 12.16 -6.25 -4.30
CA VAL A 149 12.19 -7.39 -3.35
C VAL A 149 13.55 -7.56 -2.70
N ASN A 150 14.66 -7.34 -3.43
CA ASN A 150 16.01 -7.44 -2.85
C ASN A 150 16.26 -6.40 -1.75
N ASN A 151 15.83 -5.16 -1.97
CA ASN A 151 15.93 -4.11 -0.96
C ASN A 151 15.00 -4.41 0.23
N LEU A 152 13.78 -4.87 -0.05
CA LEU A 152 12.80 -5.24 0.96
C LEU A 152 13.32 -6.37 1.86
N THR A 153 13.86 -7.44 1.27
CA THR A 153 14.46 -8.56 2.01
C THR A 153 15.66 -8.12 2.84
N PHE A 154 16.55 -7.27 2.30
CA PHE A 154 17.70 -6.70 3.01
C PHE A 154 17.26 -5.90 4.25
N ILE A 155 16.34 -4.95 4.07
CA ILE A 155 15.82 -4.12 5.18
C ILE A 155 15.12 -5.01 6.20
N SER A 156 14.31 -5.97 5.75
CA SER A 156 13.53 -6.82 6.63
C SER A 156 14.39 -7.73 7.51
N LYS A 157 15.59 -8.12 7.05
CA LYS A 157 16.56 -8.91 7.81
C LYS A 157 17.36 -8.07 8.81
N ASN A 158 17.36 -6.75 8.67
CA ASN A 158 18.09 -5.85 9.55
C ASN A 158 17.12 -5.05 10.42
N ASP A 159 16.86 -5.56 11.63
CA ASP A 159 15.88 -4.96 12.55
C ASP A 159 16.13 -3.48 12.83
N LEU A 160 17.39 -3.05 12.98
CA LEU A 160 17.68 -1.63 13.23
C LEU A 160 17.31 -0.76 12.02
N LYS A 161 17.61 -1.23 10.80
CA LYS A 161 17.21 -0.53 9.56
C LYS A 161 15.71 -0.61 9.29
N ASN A 162 15.05 -1.66 9.75
CA ASN A 162 13.62 -1.83 9.59
C ASN A 162 12.81 -0.96 10.55
N TYR A 163 13.36 -0.63 11.72
CA TYR A 163 12.70 0.17 12.74
C TYR A 163 13.50 1.46 13.04
N PRO A 164 13.26 2.56 12.30
CA PRO A 164 14.04 3.80 12.42
C PRO A 164 14.12 4.35 13.84
N ALA A 165 13.04 4.25 14.61
CA ALA A 165 13.02 4.67 16.01
C ALA A 165 13.95 3.84 16.90
N ARG A 166 14.13 2.54 16.61
CA ARG A 166 15.06 1.68 17.37
C ARG A 166 16.51 2.02 17.03
N GLU A 167 16.84 2.26 15.77
CA GLU A 167 18.16 2.77 15.37
C GLU A 167 18.46 4.11 16.03
N PHE A 168 17.51 5.05 15.96
CA PHE A 168 17.65 6.35 16.60
C PHE A 168 17.85 6.22 18.12
N ALA A 169 17.04 5.40 18.80
CA ALA A 169 17.21 5.16 20.23
C ALA A 169 18.56 4.51 20.56
N ALA A 170 19.01 3.53 19.76
CA ALA A 170 20.28 2.85 19.95
C ALA A 170 21.48 3.81 19.88
N VAL A 171 21.44 4.79 18.97
CA VAL A 171 22.54 5.73 18.75
C VAL A 171 22.43 6.95 19.66
N GLN A 172 21.24 7.53 19.81
CA GLN A 172 21.07 8.88 20.40
C GLN A 172 20.58 8.86 21.85
N ILE A 173 19.85 7.82 22.27
CA ILE A 173 19.18 7.79 23.59
C ILE A 173 19.86 6.80 24.53
N ASN A 174 20.03 5.55 24.10
CA ASN A 174 20.52 4.45 24.93
C ASN A 174 21.88 4.72 25.58
N PRO A 175 22.89 5.30 24.90
CA PRO A 175 24.18 5.57 25.52
C PRO A 175 24.06 6.55 26.69
N ARG A 176 23.34 7.66 26.49
CA ARG A 176 23.10 8.68 27.53
C ARG A 176 22.25 8.13 28.67
N SER A 177 21.25 7.30 28.35
CA SER A 177 20.41 6.70 29.37
C SER A 177 21.13 5.67 30.23
N LYS A 178 22.07 4.92 29.65
CA LYS A 178 22.98 4.04 30.41
C LYS A 178 23.93 4.84 31.27
N LEU A 179 24.45 5.96 30.77
CA LEU A 179 25.31 6.86 31.54
C LEU A 179 24.62 7.38 32.80
N VAL A 180 23.37 7.85 32.70
CA VAL A 180 22.59 8.27 33.89
C VAL A 180 22.48 7.13 34.92
N LEU A 181 22.16 5.90 34.48
CA LEU A 181 22.04 4.77 35.40
C LEU A 181 23.40 4.40 36.04
N GLN A 182 24.50 4.52 35.30
CA GLN A 182 25.84 4.29 35.81
C GLN A 182 26.21 5.33 36.87
N LEU A 183 25.99 6.61 36.59
CA LEU A 183 26.26 7.72 37.52
C LEU A 183 25.46 7.56 38.82
N LEU A 184 24.18 7.20 38.73
CA LEU A 184 23.36 6.89 39.91
C LEU A 184 23.91 5.69 40.69
N GLY A 185 24.48 4.70 40.00
CA GLY A 185 25.19 3.59 40.63
C GLY A 185 26.47 4.03 41.34
N GLN A 186 27.21 5.00 40.78
CA GLN A 186 28.39 5.59 41.41
C GLN A 186 28.01 6.39 42.66
N MET A 187 26.93 7.18 42.60
CA MET A 187 26.42 7.89 43.79
C MET A 187 26.06 6.92 44.92
N LEU A 188 25.38 5.80 44.60
CA LEU A 188 25.05 4.75 45.58
C LEU A 188 26.30 4.05 46.13
N HIS A 189 27.33 3.89 45.31
CA HIS A 189 28.59 3.30 45.76
C HIS A 189 29.33 4.24 46.71
N SER A 190 29.47 5.53 46.35
CA SER A 190 30.04 6.54 47.23
C SER A 190 29.26 6.64 48.55
N GLU A 191 27.93 6.57 48.49
CA GLU A 191 27.07 6.53 49.69
C GLU A 191 27.38 5.34 50.61
N SER A 192 27.74 4.18 50.03
CA SER A 192 28.02 2.97 50.81
C SER A 192 29.34 2.99 51.58
N GLU A 193 30.21 3.96 51.28
CA GLU A 193 31.51 4.15 51.95
C GLU A 193 31.40 5.11 53.14
N GLU A 194 30.28 5.83 53.26
CA GLU A 194 30.02 6.78 54.34
C GLU A 194 29.46 6.10 55.61
N GLU A 195 29.69 6.72 56.76
CA GLU A 195 29.15 6.25 58.04
C GLU A 195 27.61 6.33 58.06
N ALA A 196 26.96 5.29 58.59
CA ALA A 196 25.51 5.11 58.56
C ALA A 196 24.76 6.02 59.55
N THR A 197 24.79 7.33 59.30
CA THR A 197 24.04 8.36 60.04
C THR A 197 22.62 8.51 59.48
N GLU A 198 21.73 9.18 60.23
CA GLU A 198 20.37 9.47 59.74
C GLU A 198 20.39 10.34 58.47
N LEU A 199 21.29 11.33 58.39
CA LEU A 199 21.47 12.16 57.21
C LEU A 199 21.85 11.32 55.97
N ARG A 200 22.84 10.43 56.10
CA ARG A 200 23.29 9.57 55.00
C ARG A 200 22.19 8.59 54.55
N LYS A 201 21.39 8.07 55.48
CA LYS A 201 20.21 7.24 55.12
C LYS A 201 19.20 8.02 54.28
N GLU A 202 18.95 9.30 54.58
CA GLU A 202 18.07 10.14 53.77
C GLU A 202 18.61 10.34 52.35
N ILE A 203 19.91 10.64 52.21
CA ILE A 203 20.56 10.81 50.91
C ILE A 203 20.50 9.51 50.10
N LEU A 204 20.77 8.36 50.73
CA LEU A 204 20.64 7.03 50.12
C LEU A 204 19.24 6.81 49.55
N ILE A 205 18.20 7.14 50.31
CA ILE A 205 16.80 7.04 49.87
C ILE A 205 16.55 7.97 48.68
N GLU A 206 17.02 9.21 48.71
CA GLU A 206 16.84 10.18 47.63
C GLU A 206 17.54 9.74 46.32
N ILE A 207 18.78 9.24 46.39
CA ILE A 207 19.48 8.70 45.23
C ILE A 207 18.71 7.50 44.64
N ASN A 208 18.24 6.60 45.50
CA ASN A 208 17.48 5.43 45.05
C ASN A 208 16.14 5.83 44.42
N ASP A 209 15.48 6.85 44.95
CA ASP A 209 14.24 7.41 44.41
C ASP A 209 14.44 7.99 43.00
N VAL A 210 15.52 8.75 42.78
CA VAL A 210 15.89 9.26 41.45
C VAL A 210 16.16 8.09 40.51
N ARG A 211 16.90 7.08 40.95
CA ARG A 211 17.21 5.88 40.16
C ARG A 211 15.99 5.06 39.79
N TYR A 212 15.03 4.91 40.70
CA TYR A 212 13.78 4.24 40.45
C TYR A 212 12.95 5.00 39.40
N ALA A 213 12.81 6.32 39.56
CA ALA A 213 12.13 7.17 38.58
C ALA A 213 12.78 7.08 37.19
N TRP A 214 14.12 7.11 37.11
CA TRP A 214 14.85 6.93 35.85
C TRP A 214 14.58 5.57 35.20
N THR A 215 14.49 4.51 36.01
CA THR A 215 14.18 3.16 35.52
C THR A 215 12.78 3.10 34.92
N ASN A 216 11.80 3.78 35.53
CA ASN A 216 10.44 3.85 34.99
C ASN A 216 10.38 4.59 33.65
N ILE A 217 11.10 5.70 33.50
CA ILE A 217 11.27 6.41 32.21
C ILE A 217 11.79 5.44 31.13
N ARG A 218 12.83 4.67 31.44
CA ARG A 218 13.40 3.68 30.50
C ARG A 218 12.41 2.58 30.14
N ASN A 219 11.60 2.15 31.10
CA ASN A 219 10.59 1.13 30.87
C ASN A 219 9.46 1.64 29.98
N SER A 220 8.97 2.87 30.21
CA SER A 220 7.96 3.49 29.34
C SER A 220 8.48 3.73 27.93
N MET A 221 9.74 4.16 27.75
CA MET A 221 10.35 4.25 26.41
C MET A 221 10.40 2.89 25.69
N ARG A 222 10.75 1.81 26.40
CA ARG A 222 10.75 0.46 25.83
C ARG A 222 9.35 -0.04 25.51
N ALA A 223 8.38 0.21 26.39
CA ALA A 223 6.98 -0.13 26.17
C ALA A 223 6.44 0.59 24.93
N PHE A 224 6.76 1.88 24.77
CA PHE A 224 6.40 2.63 23.57
C PHE A 224 7.03 2.03 22.30
N LEU A 225 8.32 1.70 22.32
CA LEU A 225 9.01 1.07 21.17
C LEU A 225 8.53 -0.35 20.84
N ALA A 226 7.88 -1.02 21.79
CA ALA A 226 7.32 -2.35 21.62
C ALA A 226 5.87 -2.32 21.11
N PHE A 227 5.04 -1.42 21.68
CA PHE A 227 3.58 -1.47 21.51
C PHE A 227 3.00 -0.23 20.83
N ARG A 228 3.77 0.85 20.67
CA ARG A 228 3.34 2.11 20.02
C ARG A 228 2.04 2.69 20.58
N ASN A 229 1.76 2.47 21.86
CA ASN A 229 0.52 2.94 22.50
C ASN A 229 0.72 4.32 23.14
N LYS A 230 -0.37 5.08 23.23
CA LYS A 230 -0.37 6.42 23.84
C LYS A 230 -0.10 6.37 25.35
N ALA A 231 -0.60 5.34 26.04
CA ALA A 231 -0.40 5.16 27.47
C ALA A 231 1.09 5.19 27.87
N SER A 232 1.97 4.57 27.07
CA SER A 232 3.41 4.58 27.31
C SER A 232 4.03 5.98 27.18
N ILE A 233 3.46 6.85 26.35
CA ILE A 233 3.89 8.25 26.22
C ILE A 233 3.40 9.06 27.43
N ASP A 234 2.14 8.89 27.81
CA ASP A 234 1.55 9.60 28.95
C ASP A 234 2.28 9.21 30.27
N GLU A 235 2.60 7.92 30.43
CA GLU A 235 3.46 7.42 31.52
C GLU A 235 4.86 8.00 31.47
N LEU A 236 5.48 8.08 30.28
CA LEU A 236 6.82 8.64 30.12
C LEU A 236 6.90 10.08 30.61
N GLU A 237 5.92 10.92 30.26
CA GLU A 237 5.88 12.31 30.74
C GLU A 237 5.62 12.37 32.25
N THR A 238 4.73 11.53 32.79
CA THR A 238 4.50 11.44 34.23
C THR A 238 5.77 11.06 34.99
N TYR A 239 6.50 10.06 34.51
CA TYR A 239 7.76 9.64 35.13
C TYR A 239 8.87 10.66 34.95
N ARG A 240 8.89 11.41 33.83
CA ARG A 240 9.79 12.54 33.62
C ARG A 240 9.57 13.64 34.65
N GLU A 241 8.32 14.03 34.90
CA GLU A 241 8.00 15.01 35.95
C GLU A 241 8.43 14.50 37.34
N SER A 242 8.14 13.23 37.65
CA SER A 242 8.57 12.63 38.92
C SER A 242 10.09 12.60 39.06
N PHE A 243 10.82 12.28 37.99
CA PHE A 243 12.28 12.27 37.98
C PHE A 243 12.83 13.66 38.22
N ASN A 244 12.35 14.67 37.50
CA ASN A 244 12.81 16.05 37.66
C ASN A 244 12.57 16.57 39.08
N LYS A 245 11.39 16.30 39.67
CA LYS A 245 11.09 16.69 41.06
C LYS A 245 12.05 16.04 42.05
N LYS A 246 12.34 14.75 41.89
CA LYS A 246 13.28 14.01 42.77
C LYS A 246 14.72 14.48 42.56
N LEU A 247 15.12 14.78 41.33
CA LEU A 247 16.45 15.28 41.00
C LEU A 247 16.68 16.68 41.58
N ILE A 248 15.69 17.58 41.50
CA ILE A 248 15.75 18.92 42.12
C ILE A 248 15.89 18.78 43.63
N ARG A 249 15.10 17.92 44.27
CA ARG A 249 15.21 17.69 45.72
C ARG A 249 16.61 17.22 46.12
N LEU A 250 17.21 16.29 45.37
CA LEU A 250 18.57 15.82 45.63
C LEU A 250 19.62 16.94 45.40
N LYS A 251 19.37 17.82 44.42
CA LYS A 251 20.20 19.00 44.13
C LYS A 251 20.11 20.07 45.22
N ASP A 252 18.95 20.25 45.84
CA ASP A 252 18.79 21.15 46.98
C ASP A 252 19.60 20.68 48.21
N ARG A 253 20.16 19.47 48.18
CA ARG A 253 21.06 18.89 49.19
C ARG A 253 22.51 18.81 48.75
N GLU A 254 22.93 19.55 47.72
CA GLU A 254 24.28 19.48 47.16
C GLU A 254 25.39 19.62 48.21
N ASP A 255 25.20 20.48 49.22
CA ASP A 255 26.15 20.68 50.33
C ASP A 255 26.29 19.45 51.26
N ASP A 256 25.29 18.56 51.28
CA ASP A 256 25.30 17.32 52.07
C ASP A 256 25.92 16.14 51.31
N LEU A 257 26.16 16.29 50.00
CA LEU A 257 26.68 15.24 49.12
C LEU A 257 28.21 15.13 49.24
N THR A 258 28.74 13.95 48.96
CA THR A 258 30.18 13.78 48.74
C THR A 258 30.60 14.43 47.42
N LEU A 259 31.90 14.68 47.24
CA LEU A 259 32.43 15.22 45.99
C LEU A 259 32.04 14.36 44.77
N ASP A 260 32.17 13.03 44.88
CA ASP A 260 31.82 12.09 43.81
C ASP A 260 30.31 12.10 43.50
N GLN A 261 29.48 12.32 44.52
CA GLN A 261 28.03 12.42 44.37
C GLN A 261 27.64 13.71 43.64
N SER A 262 28.21 14.86 44.01
CA SER A 262 27.95 16.14 43.35
C SER A 262 28.40 16.13 41.89
N ASP A 263 29.60 15.63 41.60
CA ASP A 263 30.11 15.47 40.24
C ASP A 263 29.20 14.55 39.39
N SER A 264 28.69 13.47 40.00
CA SER A 264 27.76 12.56 39.35
C SER A 264 26.41 13.23 39.08
N LEU A 265 25.91 14.03 40.02
CA LEU A 265 24.63 14.72 39.94
C LEU A 265 24.58 15.72 38.77
N GLU A 266 25.63 16.53 38.61
CA GLU A 266 25.73 17.49 37.48
C GLU A 266 25.64 16.74 36.13
N ARG A 267 26.38 15.64 36.00
CA ARG A 267 26.40 14.83 34.76
C ARG A 267 25.10 14.08 34.52
N ILE A 268 24.37 13.71 35.58
CA ILE A 268 23.02 13.13 35.50
C ILE A 268 22.05 14.17 34.94
N GLU A 269 22.10 15.41 35.44
CA GLU A 269 21.24 16.50 34.96
C GLU A 269 21.46 16.73 33.45
N GLU A 270 22.71 16.92 33.03
CA GLU A 270 23.05 17.11 31.61
C GLU A 270 22.59 15.92 30.74
N SER A 271 22.94 14.70 31.14
CA SER A 271 22.66 13.50 30.35
C SER A 271 21.16 13.18 30.26
N SER A 272 20.41 13.41 31.33
CA SER A 272 18.96 13.19 31.34
C SER A 272 18.23 14.22 30.48
N GLN A 273 18.63 15.49 30.51
CA GLN A 273 18.08 16.53 29.64
C GLN A 273 18.34 16.22 28.15
N LEU A 274 19.54 15.74 27.82
CA LEU A 274 19.85 15.29 26.46
C LEU A 274 18.93 14.15 26.02
N VAL A 275 18.65 13.17 26.87
CA VAL A 275 17.67 12.11 26.57
C VAL A 275 16.29 12.71 26.32
N PHE A 276 15.80 13.58 27.20
CA PHE A 276 14.47 14.18 27.06
C PHE A 276 14.34 15.03 25.79
N SER A 277 15.39 15.73 25.38
CA SER A 277 15.39 16.51 24.14
C SER A 277 15.17 15.66 22.88
N LYS A 278 15.48 14.35 22.95
CA LYS A 278 15.35 13.41 21.84
C LYS A 278 14.04 12.63 21.86
N THR A 279 13.28 12.67 22.95
CA THR A 279 12.03 11.92 23.10
C THR A 279 10.99 12.30 22.03
N ASN A 280 10.82 13.59 21.72
CA ASN A 280 9.88 14.01 20.68
C ASN A 280 10.20 13.39 19.31
N LYS A 281 11.50 13.34 18.96
CA LYS A 281 11.93 12.72 17.69
C LYS A 281 11.71 11.21 17.70
N LEU A 282 11.92 10.55 18.84
CA LEU A 282 11.62 9.13 19.01
C LEU A 282 10.13 8.85 18.78
N VAL A 283 9.25 9.68 19.37
CA VAL A 283 7.79 9.58 19.22
C VAL A 283 7.37 9.83 17.78
N GLU A 284 7.92 10.84 17.12
CA GLU A 284 7.66 11.12 15.70
C GLU A 284 8.05 9.94 14.80
N LEU A 285 9.26 9.40 14.98
CA LEU A 285 9.76 8.28 14.17
C LEU A 285 8.94 7.02 14.38
N HIS A 286 8.60 6.69 15.63
CA HIS A 286 7.88 5.46 15.93
C HIS A 286 6.37 5.59 15.72
N GLY A 287 5.79 6.78 15.88
CA GLY A 287 4.38 7.06 15.66
C GLY A 287 4.01 7.37 14.20
N GLY A 288 4.99 7.66 13.36
CA GLY A 288 4.77 7.99 11.94
C GLY A 288 4.48 6.81 11.03
N LYS A 289 4.11 7.09 9.77
CA LYS A 289 3.82 6.05 8.76
C LYS A 289 5.02 5.12 8.48
N LYS A 290 6.24 5.66 8.57
CA LYS A 290 7.50 4.93 8.33
C LYS A 290 8.05 4.25 9.59
N TRP A 291 7.22 4.00 10.62
CA TRP A 291 7.66 3.37 11.87
C TRP A 291 8.32 1.99 11.66
N ARG A 292 7.87 1.29 10.60
CA ARG A 292 8.38 0.01 10.13
C ARG A 292 8.58 0.10 8.61
N THR A 293 9.83 0.11 8.17
CA THR A 293 10.21 0.45 6.80
C THR A 293 9.76 -0.59 5.78
N ASP A 294 9.87 -1.89 6.08
CA ASP A 294 9.44 -2.95 5.16
C ASP A 294 7.94 -2.91 4.85
N ALA A 295 7.09 -2.65 5.86
CA ALA A 295 5.66 -2.50 5.71
C ALA A 295 5.31 -1.25 4.88
N TYR A 296 5.98 -0.13 5.17
CA TYR A 296 5.81 1.10 4.39
C TYR A 296 6.14 0.89 2.90
N LEU A 297 7.22 0.16 2.59
CA LEU A 297 7.62 -0.13 1.21
C LEU A 297 6.66 -1.05 0.45
N ILE A 298 5.80 -1.81 1.14
CA ILE A 298 4.74 -2.59 0.48
C ILE A 298 3.52 -1.71 0.16
N GLU A 299 3.21 -0.75 1.02
CA GLU A 299 2.04 0.12 0.84
C GLU A 299 2.22 1.17 -0.26
N THR A 300 3.47 1.51 -0.62
CA THR A 300 3.82 2.56 -1.60
C THR A 300 4.34 2.01 -2.91
#